data_AF-A0AAJ6YHY3-F1
#
_entry.id   AF-A0AAJ6YHY3-F1
#
_cell.length_a   1.000
_cell.length_b   1.000
_cell.length_c   1.000
_cell.angle_alpha   90.00
_cell.angle_beta   90.00
_cell.angle_gamma   90.00
#
_symmetry.space_group_name_H-M   'P 1'
#
loop_
_entity.id
_entity.type
_entity.pdbx_description
1 polymer ?
#
loop_
_entity_poly.entity_id
_entity_poly.type
_entity_poly.pdbx_seq_one_letter_code
_entity_poly.pdbx_strand_id
1 'polypeptide(L)'
;MTLDRMSAMCIVLLFAISSLIEVGEGRAHLRHHRGDSHCSRCAPGWGVLEPCGRGRDTVCAECQPGTYSPHHGSQPCWICSRCGPGLYEARHCNPSADTLCDSCHRRAPNNADYRRKCAGSPGVFLAPEDARDTGEQSELVNEDSVDGDEEGVDEEKDREGRERLLWEDAQAQMREDEGKSNALRPE
;
A
#
# COMPACT_ATOMS: atom_id res chain seq x y z
N MET A 1 -3.06 41.21 -49.55
CA MET A 1 -1.76 41.66 -48.98
C MET A 1 -1.86 42.15 -47.54
N THR A 2 -2.95 42.81 -47.09
CA THR A 2 -3.13 43.19 -45.67
C THR A 2 -3.64 42.04 -44.81
N LEU A 3 -4.48 41.16 -45.36
CA LEU A 3 -5.07 40.01 -44.66
C LEU A 3 -4.04 38.93 -44.27
N ASP A 4 -3.06 38.65 -45.15
CA ASP A 4 -1.96 37.70 -44.85
C ASP A 4 -1.03 38.21 -43.75
N ARG A 5 -0.81 39.53 -43.70
CA ARG A 5 0.00 40.18 -42.66
C ARG A 5 -0.71 40.15 -41.31
N MET A 6 -2.03 40.33 -41.29
CA MET A 6 -2.82 40.21 -40.07
C MET A 6 -2.80 38.76 -39.54
N SER A 7 -2.94 37.77 -40.43
CA SER A 7 -2.85 36.35 -40.07
C SER A 7 -1.48 35.97 -39.49
N ALA A 8 -0.39 36.40 -40.14
CA ALA A 8 0.97 36.15 -39.66
C ALA A 8 1.24 36.80 -38.30
N MET A 9 0.74 38.03 -38.07
CA MET A 9 0.87 38.72 -36.78
C MET A 9 0.09 38.00 -35.67
N CYS A 10 -1.12 37.51 -35.95
CA CYS A 10 -1.87 36.71 -34.99
C CYS A 10 -1.14 35.41 -34.62
N ILE A 11 -0.54 34.72 -35.59
CA ILE A 11 0.21 33.47 -35.35
C ILE A 11 1.43 33.74 -34.44
N VAL A 12 2.20 34.79 -34.71
CA VAL A 12 3.36 35.17 -33.89
C VAL A 12 2.94 35.55 -32.46
N LEU A 13 1.83 36.27 -32.30
CA LEU A 13 1.28 36.61 -30.99
C LEU A 13 0.82 35.37 -30.22
N LEU A 14 0.16 34.41 -30.90
CA LEU A 14 -0.27 33.16 -30.28
C LEU A 14 0.94 32.33 -29.80
N PHE A 15 1.99 32.20 -30.62
CA PHE A 15 3.22 31.51 -30.21
C PHE A 15 3.91 32.22 -29.04
N ALA A 16 4.00 33.56 -29.06
CA ALA A 16 4.58 34.32 -27.95
C ALA A 16 3.78 34.17 -26.64
N ILE A 17 2.44 34.13 -26.73
CA ILE A 17 1.57 33.89 -25.57
C ILE A 17 1.72 32.46 -25.07
N SER A 18 1.82 31.45 -25.95
CA SER A 18 2.08 30.06 -25.56
C SER A 18 3.41 29.90 -24.82
N SER A 19 4.48 30.56 -25.28
CA SER A 19 5.79 30.54 -24.60
C SER A 19 5.77 31.24 -23.24
N LEU A 20 4.90 32.24 -23.04
CA LEU A 20 4.72 32.89 -21.74
C LEU A 20 3.96 31.98 -20.74
N ILE A 21 3.12 31.06 -21.21
CA ILE A 21 2.37 30.12 -20.36
C ILE A 21 3.30 29.07 -19.74
N GLU A 22 4.35 28.62 -20.44
CA GLU A 22 5.32 27.64 -19.91
C GLU A 22 6.25 28.20 -18.81
N VAL A 23 6.42 29.53 -18.72
CA VAL A 23 7.26 30.17 -17.69
C VAL A 23 6.51 30.41 -16.36
N GLY A 24 5.20 30.11 -16.32
CA GLY A 24 4.30 30.49 -15.24
C GLY A 24 4.15 29.53 -14.06
N GLU A 25 4.73 28.33 -14.07
CA GLU A 25 4.66 27.39 -12.94
C GLU A 25 5.87 27.47 -12.00
N GLY A 26 6.35 28.70 -11.77
CA GLY A 26 7.14 29.01 -10.59
C GLY A 26 6.26 28.97 -9.34
N ARG A 27 5.76 27.80 -8.94
CA ARG A 27 5.07 27.63 -7.65
C ARG A 27 6.08 28.01 -6.56
N ALA A 28 5.89 29.20 -5.97
CA ALA A 28 6.68 29.62 -4.82
C ALA A 28 6.53 28.55 -3.73
N HIS A 29 7.63 27.86 -3.41
CA HIS A 29 7.70 26.92 -2.30
C HIS A 29 7.51 27.71 -1.00
N LEU A 30 6.26 27.87 -0.58
CA LEU A 30 5.89 28.43 0.71
C LEU A 30 6.47 27.52 1.80
N ARG A 31 7.50 28.01 2.49
CA ARG A 31 8.17 27.27 3.57
C ARG A 31 7.26 27.20 4.78
N HIS A 32 6.52 26.10 4.92
CA HIS A 32 5.74 25.82 6.13
C HIS A 32 6.66 25.27 7.22
N HIS A 33 7.32 26.16 7.95
CA HIS A 33 8.06 25.82 9.18
C HIS A 33 7.08 25.61 10.34
N ARG A 34 7.18 24.48 11.04
CA ARG A 34 6.50 24.24 12.31
C ARG A 34 7.52 23.65 13.28
N GLY A 35 8.19 24.52 14.06
CA GLY A 35 9.24 24.17 15.03
C GLY A 35 10.67 24.60 14.65
N ASP A 36 11.66 24.17 15.44
CA ASP A 36 13.10 24.45 15.27
C ASP A 36 13.78 23.65 14.14
N SER A 37 13.00 22.95 13.30
CA SER A 37 13.58 22.26 12.14
C SER A 37 13.83 23.25 11.00
N HIS A 38 15.09 23.34 10.58
CA HIS A 38 15.51 24.09 9.39
C HIS A 38 15.00 23.49 8.06
N CYS A 39 14.15 22.47 8.09
CA CYS A 39 13.65 21.75 6.92
C CYS A 39 12.23 22.21 6.56
N SER A 40 12.03 22.54 5.29
CA SER A 40 10.72 22.84 4.70
C SER A 40 9.88 21.57 4.59
N ARG A 41 8.56 21.73 4.76
CA ARG A 41 7.58 20.65 4.55
C ARG A 41 6.98 20.76 3.15
N CYS A 42 6.69 19.62 2.54
CA CYS A 42 5.98 19.57 1.26
C CYS A 42 4.51 19.95 1.43
N ALA A 43 3.91 20.54 0.40
CA ALA A 43 2.50 20.92 0.39
C ALA A 43 1.56 19.71 0.25
N PRO A 44 0.26 19.82 0.58
CA PRO A 44 -0.72 18.85 0.14
C PRO A 44 -0.63 18.64 -1.38
N GLY A 45 -0.72 17.41 -1.85
CA GLY A 45 -0.41 17.07 -3.25
C GLY A 45 1.05 16.72 -3.52
N TRP A 46 1.95 16.99 -2.57
CA TRP A 46 3.40 16.83 -2.74
C TRP A 46 3.99 15.96 -1.62
N GLY A 47 4.92 15.10 -2.00
CA GLY A 47 5.67 14.24 -1.09
C GLY A 47 7.17 14.53 -1.16
N VAL A 48 7.89 14.11 -0.12
CA VAL A 48 9.36 14.21 -0.09
C VAL A 48 9.97 13.26 -1.11
N LEU A 49 10.71 13.82 -2.05
CA LEU A 49 11.56 13.09 -2.98
C LEU A 49 12.96 12.89 -2.37
N GLU A 50 13.55 13.96 -1.82
CA GLU A 50 14.82 13.90 -1.11
C GLU A 50 14.69 14.54 0.28
N PRO A 51 15.11 13.83 1.34
CA PRO A 51 15.05 14.38 2.68
C PRO A 51 16.06 15.51 2.87
N CYS A 52 15.71 16.46 3.74
CA CYS A 52 16.63 17.51 4.13
C CYS A 52 17.92 16.95 4.75
N GLY A 53 18.98 17.75 4.70
CA GLY A 53 20.29 17.39 5.25
C GLY A 53 21.06 18.65 5.66
N ARG A 54 22.34 18.48 6.04
CA ARG A 54 23.16 19.64 6.41
C ARG A 54 23.31 20.59 5.22
N GLY A 55 22.78 21.80 5.34
CA GLY A 55 22.85 22.83 4.31
C GLY A 55 21.96 22.59 3.08
N ARG A 56 21.13 21.54 3.07
CA ARG A 56 20.16 21.27 1.99
C ARG A 56 18.76 21.14 2.54
N ASP A 57 17.81 21.80 1.88
CA ASP A 57 16.41 21.73 2.24
C ASP A 57 15.75 20.47 1.66
N THR A 58 14.53 20.18 2.07
CA THR A 58 13.73 19.07 1.57
C THR A 58 13.35 19.31 0.10
N VAL A 59 13.54 18.30 -0.76
CA VAL A 59 13.07 18.34 -2.15
C VAL A 59 11.72 17.65 -2.23
N CYS A 60 10.73 18.32 -2.80
CA CYS A 60 9.37 17.79 -2.95
C CYS A 60 9.07 17.49 -4.41
N ALA A 61 8.25 16.46 -4.64
CA ALA A 61 7.68 16.13 -5.94
C ALA A 61 6.17 15.95 -5.83
N GLU A 62 5.46 16.20 -6.92
CA GLU A 62 4.02 15.96 -7.02
C GLU A 62 3.71 14.46 -6.89
N CYS A 63 2.64 14.15 -6.15
CA CYS A 63 2.20 12.79 -5.99
C CYS A 63 1.70 12.22 -7.32
N GLN A 64 2.29 11.10 -7.72
CA GLN A 64 1.92 10.40 -8.95
C GLN A 64 0.52 9.78 -8.84
N PRO A 65 -0.16 9.49 -9.96
CA PRO A 65 -1.45 8.81 -9.96
C PRO A 65 -1.40 7.52 -9.11
N GLY A 66 -2.36 7.38 -8.19
CA GLY A 66 -2.38 6.28 -7.22
C GLY A 66 -1.62 6.56 -5.92
N THR A 67 -1.11 7.78 -5.72
CA THR A 67 -0.54 8.25 -4.45
C THR A 67 -1.11 9.59 -4.01
N TYR A 68 -1.04 9.90 -2.71
CA TYR A 68 -1.54 11.15 -2.14
C TYR A 68 -0.74 11.65 -0.93
N SER A 69 -0.88 12.94 -0.63
CA SER A 69 -0.36 13.63 0.55
C SER A 69 -1.37 14.70 0.98
N PRO A 70 -2.10 14.52 2.10
CA PRO A 70 -3.24 15.35 2.48
C PRO A 70 -2.87 16.63 3.22
N HIS A 71 -1.70 16.67 3.84
CA HIS A 71 -1.28 17.76 4.72
C HIS A 71 0.18 18.11 4.49
N HIS A 72 0.60 19.25 5.02
CA HIS A 72 2.00 19.61 4.98
C HIS A 72 2.86 18.56 5.69
N GLY A 73 3.72 17.88 4.94
CA GLY A 73 4.40 16.66 5.39
C GLY A 73 5.91 16.67 5.11
N SER A 74 6.62 15.82 5.84
CA SER A 74 8.03 15.48 5.58
C SER A 74 8.16 14.01 5.17
N GLN A 75 7.08 13.42 4.67
CA GLN A 75 7.03 12.05 4.20
C GLN A 75 6.86 12.02 2.68
N PRO A 76 7.28 10.93 2.01
CA PRO A 76 6.88 10.64 0.64
C PRO A 76 5.35 10.54 0.51
N CYS A 77 4.85 10.56 -0.73
CA CYS A 77 3.43 10.33 -0.98
C CYS A 77 3.02 8.92 -0.53
N TRP A 78 1.83 8.81 0.08
CA TRP A 78 1.25 7.55 0.48
C TRP A 78 0.50 6.91 -0.67
N ILE A 79 0.47 5.58 -0.72
CA ILE A 79 -0.32 4.84 -1.71
C ILE A 79 -1.80 5.01 -1.38
N CYS A 80 -2.62 5.27 -2.39
CA CYS A 80 -4.06 5.37 -2.20
C CYS A 80 -4.65 4.03 -1.73
N SER A 81 -5.58 4.12 -0.78
CA SER A 81 -6.38 3.01 -0.30
C SER A 81 -7.27 2.44 -1.41
N ARG A 82 -7.58 1.15 -1.33
CA ARG A 82 -8.54 0.48 -2.24
C ARG A 82 -9.76 0.01 -1.44
N CYS A 83 -10.93 0.19 -2.01
CA CYS A 83 -12.17 -0.26 -1.38
C CYS A 83 -12.34 -1.77 -1.56
N GLY A 84 -12.34 -2.50 -0.44
CA GLY A 84 -12.50 -3.94 -0.37
C GLY A 84 -13.95 -4.42 -0.65
N PRO A 85 -14.24 -5.71 -0.42
CA PRO A 85 -15.58 -6.28 -0.62
C PRO A 85 -16.62 -5.56 0.27
N GLY A 86 -17.85 -5.44 -0.24
CA GLY A 86 -18.94 -4.73 0.46
C GLY A 86 -18.81 -3.20 0.49
N LEU A 87 -17.70 -2.65 -0.02
CA LEU A 87 -17.46 -1.21 -0.12
C LEU A 87 -17.33 -0.77 -1.59
N TYR A 88 -17.85 0.42 -1.88
CA TYR A 88 -17.65 1.10 -3.16
C TYR A 88 -16.83 2.38 -2.97
N GLU A 89 -16.20 2.81 -4.04
CA GLU A 89 -15.43 4.05 -4.10
C GLU A 89 -16.39 5.24 -4.22
N ALA A 90 -16.66 5.88 -3.09
CA ALA A 90 -17.50 7.07 -3.03
C ALA A 90 -16.77 8.29 -3.60
N ARG A 91 -15.45 8.37 -3.42
CA ARG A 91 -14.61 9.42 -4.01
C ARG A 91 -13.28 8.85 -4.45
N HIS A 92 -12.89 9.21 -5.68
CA HIS A 92 -11.60 8.86 -6.23
C HIS A 92 -10.43 9.49 -5.48
N CYS A 93 -9.32 8.75 -5.43
CA CYS A 93 -8.07 9.28 -4.94
C CYS A 93 -7.59 10.45 -5.81
N ASN A 94 -6.96 11.44 -5.18
CA ASN A 94 -6.28 12.52 -5.86
C ASN A 94 -4.97 12.85 -5.13
N PRO A 95 -4.05 13.65 -5.70
CA PRO A 95 -2.76 13.92 -5.09
C PRO A 95 -2.84 14.46 -3.65
N SER A 96 -3.94 15.11 -3.28
CA SER A 96 -4.16 15.73 -1.97
C SER A 96 -5.13 14.98 -1.04
N ALA A 97 -5.70 13.86 -1.46
CA ALA A 97 -6.66 13.13 -0.63
C ALA A 97 -6.78 11.67 -1.05
N ASP A 98 -6.88 10.79 -0.05
CA ASP A 98 -7.10 9.37 -0.26
C ASP A 98 -8.45 9.07 -0.93
N THR A 99 -8.54 7.85 -1.47
CA THR A 99 -9.79 7.19 -1.83
C THR A 99 -10.73 7.18 -0.62
N LEU A 100 -11.98 7.61 -0.84
CA LEU A 100 -13.03 7.46 0.16
C LEU A 100 -13.87 6.25 -0.17
N CYS A 101 -13.89 5.27 0.73
CA CYS A 101 -14.73 4.08 0.61
C CYS A 101 -16.02 4.24 1.42
N ASP A 102 -17.11 3.74 0.85
CA ASP A 102 -18.41 3.74 1.49
C ASP A 102 -19.11 2.37 1.35
N SER A 103 -20.02 2.03 2.26
CA SER A 103 -20.68 0.73 2.32
C SER A 103 -21.78 0.60 1.27
N CYS A 104 -21.93 -0.60 0.69
CA CYS A 104 -23.03 -0.91 -0.22
C CYS A 104 -24.41 -0.75 0.43
N HIS A 105 -24.51 -0.71 1.78
CA HIS A 105 -25.74 -0.39 2.51
C HIS A 105 -26.20 1.06 2.27
N ARG A 106 -25.27 1.99 2.02
CA ARG A 106 -25.60 3.35 1.61
C ARG A 106 -25.87 3.37 0.10
N ARG A 107 -27.15 3.53 -0.25
CA ARG A 107 -27.63 3.48 -1.63
C ARG A 107 -27.10 4.67 -2.45
N ALA A 108 -26.25 4.39 -3.44
CA ALA A 108 -25.65 5.40 -4.31
C ALA A 108 -25.80 5.06 -5.82
N PRO A 109 -27.04 5.02 -6.36
CA PRO A 109 -27.30 4.49 -7.71
C PRO A 109 -26.65 5.31 -8.83
N ASN A 110 -26.31 6.57 -8.55
CA ASN A 110 -25.66 7.47 -9.51
C ASN A 110 -24.14 7.25 -9.59
N ASN A 111 -23.52 6.50 -8.66
CA ASN A 111 -22.10 6.19 -8.68
C ASN A 111 -21.85 4.93 -9.52
N ALA A 112 -20.88 5.01 -10.44
CA ALA A 112 -20.55 3.89 -11.33
C ALA A 112 -19.89 2.72 -10.60
N ASP A 113 -19.02 2.99 -9.61
CA ASP A 113 -18.39 1.95 -8.79
C ASP A 113 -19.43 1.27 -7.88
N TYR A 114 -20.37 2.04 -7.31
CA TYR A 114 -21.52 1.48 -6.59
C TYR A 114 -22.33 0.52 -7.47
N ARG A 115 -22.70 0.93 -8.69
CA ARG A 115 -23.43 0.03 -9.60
C ARG A 115 -22.62 -1.20 -9.99
N ARG A 116 -21.31 -1.11 -10.06
CA ARG A 116 -20.45 -2.25 -10.40
C ARG A 116 -20.31 -3.23 -9.24
N LYS A 117 -20.11 -2.73 -8.02
CA LYS A 117 -19.82 -3.54 -6.84
C LYS A 117 -21.05 -3.92 -6.02
N CYS A 118 -22.12 -3.14 -6.11
CA CYS A 118 -23.29 -3.22 -5.22
C CYS A 118 -24.63 -3.43 -5.95
N ALA A 119 -24.67 -3.65 -7.28
CA ALA A 119 -25.95 -3.82 -8.01
C ALA A 119 -26.65 -5.19 -7.83
N GLY A 120 -26.35 -5.90 -6.75
CA GLY A 120 -27.07 -7.09 -6.30
C GLY A 120 -27.48 -6.94 -4.83
N SER A 121 -28.07 -7.99 -4.22
CA SER A 121 -28.04 -8.06 -2.77
C SER A 121 -26.56 -8.06 -2.37
N PRO A 122 -26.05 -7.06 -1.63
CA PRO A 122 -24.66 -7.08 -1.22
C PRO A 122 -24.49 -8.39 -0.46
N GLY A 123 -23.73 -9.34 -1.03
CA GLY A 123 -23.35 -10.54 -0.29
C GLY A 123 -22.74 -10.01 0.99
N VAL A 124 -23.47 -10.15 2.09
CA VAL A 124 -23.11 -9.52 3.33
C VAL A 124 -21.90 -10.32 3.75
N PHE A 125 -20.70 -9.73 3.66
CA PHE A 125 -19.57 -10.27 4.38
C PHE A 125 -19.85 -9.96 5.85
N LEU A 126 -20.74 -10.75 6.43
CA LEU A 126 -20.96 -10.79 7.86
C LEU A 126 -19.62 -11.22 8.45
N ALA A 127 -19.22 -10.56 9.54
CA ALA A 127 -18.13 -11.09 10.33
C ALA A 127 -18.48 -12.56 10.69
N PRO A 128 -17.53 -13.49 10.75
CA PRO A 128 -17.83 -14.91 10.98
C PRO A 128 -18.73 -15.17 12.19
N GLU A 129 -18.68 -14.32 13.21
CA GLU A 129 -19.59 -14.30 14.35
C GLU A 129 -21.06 -14.03 13.99
N ASP A 130 -21.33 -13.13 13.05
CA ASP A 130 -22.67 -12.73 12.60
C ASP A 130 -23.22 -13.66 11.49
N ALA A 131 -22.34 -14.36 10.76
CA ALA A 131 -22.72 -15.32 9.72
C ALA A 131 -23.33 -16.63 10.30
N ARG A 132 -23.14 -16.89 11.60
CA ARG A 132 -23.64 -18.10 12.27
C ARG A 132 -25.16 -18.24 12.28
N ASP A 133 -25.88 -17.12 12.20
CA ASP A 133 -27.35 -17.10 12.33
C ASP A 133 -28.07 -16.96 10.96
N THR A 134 -27.32 -16.78 9.87
CA THR A 134 -27.88 -16.53 8.53
C THR A 134 -27.76 -17.71 7.57
N GLY A 135 -27.04 -18.77 7.96
CA GLY A 135 -26.82 -19.96 7.10
C GLY A 135 -25.87 -19.72 5.92
N GLU A 136 -25.28 -18.53 5.81
CA GLU A 136 -24.32 -18.15 4.76
C GLU A 136 -22.88 -18.22 5.30
N GLN A 137 -22.48 -19.35 5.87
CA GLN A 137 -21.08 -19.57 6.21
C GLN A 137 -20.30 -19.90 4.92
N SER A 138 -19.47 -18.96 4.47
CA SER A 138 -18.40 -19.29 3.53
C SER A 138 -17.24 -19.91 4.31
N GLU A 139 -17.10 -21.22 4.23
CA GLU A 139 -15.95 -21.96 4.73
C GLU A 139 -14.67 -21.37 4.11
N LEU A 140 -13.71 -20.99 4.95
CA LEU A 140 -12.43 -20.49 4.46
C LEU A 140 -11.74 -21.64 3.72
N VAL A 141 -11.49 -21.47 2.42
CA VAL A 141 -10.82 -22.47 1.54
C VAL A 141 -9.34 -22.70 1.91
N ASN A 142 -8.92 -22.27 3.09
CA ASN A 142 -7.59 -22.54 3.67
C ASN A 142 -7.68 -23.32 5.00
N GLU A 143 -8.85 -23.79 5.40
CA GLU A 143 -8.89 -24.92 6.33
C GLU A 143 -8.72 -26.17 5.47
N ASP A 144 -7.53 -26.76 5.53
CA ASP A 144 -7.31 -28.10 5.01
C ASP A 144 -8.40 -28.99 5.61
N SER A 145 -9.29 -29.48 4.76
CA SER A 145 -10.42 -30.33 5.12
C SER A 145 -9.91 -31.58 5.84
N VAL A 146 -9.88 -31.55 7.17
CA VAL A 146 -9.79 -32.76 8.00
C VAL A 146 -11.22 -33.25 8.20
N ASP A 147 -11.80 -33.73 7.11
CA ASP A 147 -12.95 -34.60 7.18
C ASP A 147 -12.46 -35.93 7.76
N GLY A 148 -13.06 -36.29 8.89
CA GLY A 148 -12.71 -37.49 9.63
C GLY A 148 -13.05 -38.76 8.86
N ASP A 149 -12.07 -39.63 8.75
CA ASP A 149 -12.27 -41.08 8.73
C ASP A 149 -11.36 -41.68 9.81
N GLU A 150 -11.94 -42.50 10.67
CA GLU A 150 -11.26 -43.23 11.72
C GLU A 150 -10.19 -44.17 11.13
N GLU A 151 -8.92 -43.98 11.51
CA GLU A 151 -8.02 -45.09 11.83
C GLU A 151 -6.93 -44.58 12.78
N GLY A 152 -6.91 -45.13 14.00
CA GLY A 152 -5.94 -44.77 15.02
C GLY A 152 -4.51 -44.98 14.53
N VAL A 153 -3.80 -43.89 14.28
CA VAL A 153 -2.35 -43.89 14.11
C VAL A 153 -1.78 -43.10 15.28
N ASP A 154 -1.19 -43.84 16.22
CA ASP A 154 -0.76 -43.39 17.53
C ASP A 154 0.10 -42.09 17.49
N GLU A 155 -0.49 -40.94 17.84
CA GLU A 155 0.23 -39.65 18.04
C GLU A 155 1.39 -39.77 19.04
N GLU A 156 1.37 -40.77 19.92
CA GLU A 156 2.44 -41.08 20.86
C GLU A 156 3.70 -41.61 20.16
N LYS A 157 3.53 -42.37 19.07
CA LYS A 157 4.63 -42.95 18.30
C LYS A 157 5.38 -41.90 17.47
N ASP A 158 4.67 -40.87 17.00
CA ASP A 158 5.28 -39.75 16.27
C ASP A 158 6.10 -38.84 17.20
N ARG A 159 5.60 -38.60 18.42
CA ARG A 159 6.33 -37.88 19.48
C ARG A 159 7.61 -38.61 19.88
N GLU A 160 7.54 -39.92 20.12
CA GLU A 160 8.71 -40.73 20.48
C GLU A 160 9.71 -40.84 19.31
N GLY A 161 9.22 -40.89 18.07
CA GLY A 161 10.05 -40.82 16.87
C GLY A 161 10.81 -39.49 16.75
N ARG A 162 10.13 -38.38 17.04
CA ARG A 162 10.73 -37.04 17.05
C ARG A 162 11.76 -36.86 18.15
N GLU A 163 11.49 -37.36 19.36
CA GLU A 163 12.45 -37.35 20.47
C GLU A 163 13.69 -38.20 20.19
N ARG A 164 13.51 -39.36 19.53
CA ARG A 164 14.62 -40.22 19.10
C ARG A 164 15.53 -39.54 18.08
N LEU A 165 14.96 -38.90 17.05
CA LEU A 165 15.73 -38.17 16.05
C LEU A 165 16.52 -37.01 16.68
N LEU A 166 15.89 -36.26 17.60
CA LEU A 166 16.55 -35.19 18.35
C LEU A 166 17.74 -35.70 19.18
N TRP A 167 17.62 -36.88 19.79
CA TRP A 167 18.69 -37.49 20.55
C TRP A 167 19.86 -37.98 19.67
N GLU A 168 19.56 -38.55 18.50
CA GLU A 168 20.57 -38.97 17.53
C GLU A 168 21.37 -37.78 16.99
N ASP A 169 20.70 -36.67 16.66
CA ASP A 169 21.34 -35.43 16.22
C ASP A 169 22.25 -34.82 17.31
N ALA A 170 21.78 -34.81 18.56
CA ALA A 170 22.57 -34.33 19.69
C ALA A 170 23.83 -35.19 19.92
N GLN A 171 23.73 -36.51 19.78
CA GLN A 171 24.89 -37.40 19.87
C GLN A 171 25.88 -37.21 18.72
N ALA A 172 25.39 -36.98 17.49
CA ALA A 172 26.24 -36.69 16.35
C ALA A 172 27.03 -35.39 16.57
N GLN A 173 26.39 -34.33 17.07
CA GLN A 173 27.04 -33.06 17.40
C GLN A 173 28.13 -33.24 18.46
N MET A 174 27.85 -33.97 19.54
CA MET A 174 28.84 -34.26 20.58
C MET A 174 30.07 -35.00 20.03
N ARG A 175 29.87 -35.97 19.11
CA ARG A 175 30.98 -36.70 18.47
C ARG A 175 31.78 -35.83 17.51
N GLU A 176 31.12 -34.93 16.78
CA GLU A 176 31.83 -33.95 15.94
C GLU A 176 32.67 -32.98 16.77
N ASP A 177 32.16 -32.54 17.92
CA ASP A 177 32.86 -31.63 18.82
C ASP A 177 34.00 -32.32 19.55
N GLU A 178 33.85 -33.58 19.95
CA GLU A 178 34.95 -34.42 20.44
C GLU A 178 36.01 -34.68 19.35
N GLY A 179 35.58 -34.90 18.11
CA GLY A 179 36.47 -35.04 16.95
C GLY A 179 37.27 -33.76 16.68
N LYS A 180 36.65 -32.59 16.80
CA LYS A 180 37.32 -31.28 16.71
C LYS A 180 38.24 -31.03 17.91
N SER A 181 37.83 -31.43 19.11
CA SER A 181 38.63 -31.30 20.34
C SER A 181 39.90 -32.16 20.29
N ASN A 182 39.78 -33.43 19.88
CA ASN A 182 40.92 -34.33 19.70
C ASN A 182 41.82 -33.89 18.52
N ALA A 183 41.26 -33.29 17.46
CA ALA A 183 42.05 -32.70 16.38
C ALA A 183 42.85 -31.45 16.82
N LEU A 184 42.37 -30.70 17.82
CA LEU A 184 43.10 -29.57 18.42
C LEU A 184 44.12 -29.99 19.49
N ARG A 185 44.12 -31.25 19.94
CA ARG A 185 45.07 -31.78 20.92
C ARG A 185 45.64 -33.13 20.47
N PRO A 186 46.49 -33.16 19.43
CA PRO A 186 47.27 -34.36 19.11
C PRO A 186 48.35 -34.59 20.18
N GLU A 187 48.45 -35.81 20.70
CA GLU A 187 49.63 -36.27 21.45
C GLU A 187 50.86 -36.42 20.52
#